data_AF-A6L7F2-F1
#
_entry.id   AF-A6L7F2-F1
#
_cell.length_a   1.000
_cell.length_b   1.000
_cell.length_c   1.000
_cell.angle_alpha   90.00
_cell.angle_beta   90.00
_cell.angle_gamma   90.00
#
_symmetry.space_group_name_H-M   'P 1'
#
loop_
_entity.id
_entity.type
_entity.pdbx_description
1 polymer ?
#
loop_
_entity_poly.entity_id
_entity_poly.type
_entity_poly.pdbx_seq_one_letter_code
_entity_poly.pdbx_strand_id
1 'polypeptide(L)'
;MNEAKEVAKLGFWNLVGNRFYYLAFHMASALLLDKGLASCFHSGMIHLIGTRFVVKGLLDKSYGRLLSRLFELRQSGDYDDLYDATEDEVIPYIDKTFQFIQDMEKLIVFKGE
;
A
#
# COMPACT_ATOMS: atom_id res chain seq x y z
N MET A 1 -5.28 -9.26 2.94
CA MET A 1 -5.62 -8.73 4.27
C MET A 1 -5.50 -9.81 5.35
N ASN A 2 -6.13 -10.98 5.19
CA ASN A 2 -6.05 -12.07 6.17
C ASN A 2 -4.61 -12.56 6.38
N GLU A 3 -3.84 -12.77 5.30
CA GLU A 3 -2.45 -13.22 5.40
C GLU A 3 -1.58 -12.27 6.23
N ALA A 4 -1.65 -10.96 5.99
CA ALA A 4 -0.88 -9.96 6.75
C ALA A 4 -1.18 -10.00 8.26
N LYS A 5 -2.43 -10.30 8.64
CA LYS A 5 -2.82 -10.44 10.05
C LYS A 5 -2.29 -11.73 10.67
N GLU A 6 -2.33 -12.84 9.94
CA GLU A 6 -1.83 -14.12 10.45
C GLU A 6 -0.31 -14.13 10.59
N VAL A 7 0.43 -13.57 9.62
CA VAL A 7 1.90 -13.52 9.70
C VAL A 7 2.41 -12.52 10.75
N ALA A 8 1.62 -11.49 11.08
CA ALA A 8 1.91 -10.59 12.21
C ALA A 8 1.84 -11.34 13.55
N LYS A 9 0.87 -12.24 13.74
CA LYS A 9 0.79 -13.07 14.96
C LYS A 9 2.01 -14.01 15.13
N LEU A 10 2.68 -14.32 14.03
CA LEU A 10 3.88 -15.16 14.00
C LEU A 10 5.18 -14.35 14.11
N GLY A 11 5.11 -13.02 14.18
CA GLY A 11 6.28 -12.13 14.31
C GLY A 11 7.09 -11.93 13.02
N PHE A 12 6.57 -12.31 11.86
CA PHE A 12 7.28 -12.14 10.58
C PHE A 12 7.08 -10.74 9.99
N TRP A 13 7.65 -9.72 10.63
CA TRP A 13 7.37 -8.31 10.32
C TRP A 13 7.83 -7.86 8.92
N ASN A 14 8.95 -8.38 8.40
CA ASN A 14 9.35 -8.18 7.00
C ASN A 14 8.25 -8.64 6.03
N LEU A 15 7.68 -9.81 6.30
CA LEU A 15 6.58 -10.36 5.51
C LEU A 15 5.30 -9.54 5.65
N VAL A 16 5.01 -9.02 6.85
CA VAL A 16 3.88 -8.10 7.07
C VAL A 16 4.04 -6.84 6.21
N GLY A 17 5.22 -6.19 6.24
CA GLY A 17 5.51 -5.00 5.44
C GLY A 17 5.35 -5.25 3.93
N ASN A 18 5.88 -6.37 3.44
CA ASN A 18 5.69 -6.83 2.08
C ASN A 18 4.19 -6.96 1.71
N ARG A 19 3.40 -7.63 2.56
CA ARG A 19 1.96 -7.81 2.32
C ARG A 19 1.17 -6.52 2.36
N PHE A 20 1.52 -5.58 3.23
CA PHE A 20 0.88 -4.24 3.22
C PHE A 20 1.17 -3.48 1.94
N TYR A 21 2.41 -3.50 1.47
CA TYR A 21 2.73 -2.89 0.18
C TYR A 21 1.92 -3.50 -0.96
N TYR A 22 1.86 -4.82 -1.08
CA TYR A 22 1.13 -5.46 -2.18
C TYR A 22 -0.39 -5.24 -2.09
N LEU A 23 -0.97 -5.21 -0.88
CA LEU A 23 -2.38 -4.85 -0.72
C LEU A 23 -2.67 -3.43 -1.23
N ALA A 24 -1.83 -2.46 -0.84
CA ALA A 24 -1.96 -1.08 -1.32
C ALA A 24 -1.70 -0.98 -2.84
N PHE A 25 -0.70 -1.69 -3.35
CA PHE A 25 -0.34 -1.72 -4.78
C PHE A 25 -1.48 -2.27 -5.65
N HIS A 26 -2.10 -3.39 -5.26
CA HIS A 26 -3.20 -3.96 -6.03
C HIS A 26 -4.43 -3.08 -6.01
N MET A 27 -4.79 -2.51 -4.85
CA MET A 27 -5.93 -1.60 -4.77
C MET A 27 -5.68 -0.30 -5.55
N ALA A 28 -4.49 0.28 -5.45
CA ALA A 28 -4.07 1.42 -6.26
C ALA A 28 -4.12 1.12 -7.76
N SER A 29 -3.66 -0.06 -8.17
CA SER A 29 -3.72 -0.49 -9.58
C SER A 29 -5.16 -0.64 -10.07
N ALA A 30 -6.04 -1.21 -9.24
CA ALA A 30 -7.47 -1.32 -9.56
C ALA A 30 -8.12 0.07 -9.71
N LEU A 31 -7.84 0.98 -8.79
CA LEU A 31 -8.31 2.36 -8.87
C LEU A 31 -7.81 3.09 -10.12
N LEU A 32 -6.52 2.92 -10.45
CA LEU A 32 -5.97 3.51 -11.68
C LEU A 32 -6.68 2.95 -12.91
N LEU A 33 -6.84 1.62 -12.98
CA LEU A 33 -7.50 0.95 -14.10
C LEU A 33 -8.95 1.44 -14.28
N ASP A 34 -9.71 1.56 -13.18
CA ASP A 34 -11.06 2.11 -13.16
C ASP A 34 -11.12 3.54 -13.72
N LYS A 35 -10.06 4.33 -13.55
CA LYS A 35 -9.94 5.69 -14.11
C LYS A 35 -9.27 5.75 -15.48
N GLY A 36 -9.05 4.61 -16.15
CA GLY A 36 -8.40 4.54 -17.45
C GLY A 36 -6.91 4.90 -17.41
N LEU A 37 -6.27 4.77 -16.25
CA LEU A 37 -4.85 4.99 -16.02
C LEU A 37 -4.15 3.66 -15.74
N ALA A 38 -2.87 3.56 -16.09
CA ALA A 38 -2.06 2.40 -15.73
C ALA A 38 -0.59 2.79 -15.60
N SER A 39 0.17 1.98 -14.88
CA SER A 39 1.63 2.05 -14.88
C SER A 39 2.22 0.66 -14.85
N CYS A 40 3.27 0.44 -15.64
CA CYS A 40 4.05 -0.79 -15.63
C CYS A 40 5.14 -0.79 -14.53
N PHE A 41 5.25 0.29 -13.76
CA PHE A 41 6.30 0.47 -12.75
C PHE A 41 5.69 0.80 -11.40
N HIS A 42 6.29 0.28 -10.32
CA HIS A 42 5.91 0.62 -8.94
C HIS A 42 6.00 2.13 -8.68
N SER A 43 7.11 2.76 -9.08
CA SER A 43 7.31 4.21 -8.93
C SER A 43 6.27 5.03 -9.71
N GLY A 44 5.90 4.58 -10.90
CA GLY A 44 4.88 5.23 -11.72
C GLY A 44 3.48 5.12 -11.11
N MET A 45 3.12 3.96 -10.54
CA MET A 45 1.89 3.79 -9.77
C MET A 45 1.85 4.75 -8.57
N ILE A 46 2.93 4.81 -7.77
CA ILE A 46 3.02 5.70 -6.59
C ILE A 46 2.85 7.17 -7.02
N HIS A 47 3.52 7.57 -8.09
CA HIS A 47 3.42 8.93 -8.64
C HIS A 47 2.00 9.25 -9.10
N LEU A 48 1.33 8.32 -9.79
CA LEU A 48 -0.04 8.53 -10.25
C LEU A 48 -1.01 8.64 -9.08
N ILE A 49 -0.91 7.78 -8.06
CA ILE A 49 -1.73 7.89 -6.85
C ILE A 49 -1.54 9.25 -6.17
N GLY A 50 -0.28 9.66 -5.99
CA GLY A 50 0.07 10.95 -5.40
C GLY A 50 -0.52 12.13 -6.17
N THR A 51 -0.30 12.19 -7.49
CA THR A 51 -0.67 13.35 -8.31
C THR A 51 -2.15 13.40 -8.70
N ARG A 52 -2.79 12.25 -8.91
CA ARG A 52 -4.17 12.17 -9.41
C ARG A 52 -5.20 12.15 -8.29
N PHE A 53 -4.86 11.62 -7.12
CA PHE A 53 -5.84 11.42 -6.04
C PHE A 53 -5.47 12.19 -4.78
N VAL A 54 -4.23 12.11 -4.30
CA VAL A 54 -3.81 12.78 -3.06
C VAL A 54 -3.72 14.30 -3.24
N VAL A 55 -2.98 14.78 -4.25
CA VAL A 55 -2.84 16.22 -4.54
C VAL A 55 -4.19 16.85 -4.90
N LYS A 56 -5.12 16.07 -5.47
CA LYS A 56 -6.47 16.51 -5.83
C LYS A 56 -7.46 16.47 -4.67
N GLY A 57 -7.04 16.00 -3.49
CA GLY A 57 -7.89 15.91 -2.30
C GLY A 57 -8.95 14.82 -2.34
N LEU A 58 -8.84 13.87 -3.28
CA LEU A 58 -9.71 12.69 -3.34
C LEU A 58 -9.30 11.63 -2.33
N LEU A 59 -8.04 11.68 -1.89
CA LEU A 59 -7.44 10.82 -0.88
C LEU A 59 -6.70 11.69 0.15
N ASP A 60 -6.59 11.20 1.38
CA ASP A 60 -5.93 11.94 2.45
C ASP A 60 -4.45 12.21 2.13
N LYS A 61 -3.97 13.41 2.53
CA LYS A 61 -2.58 13.85 2.28
C LYS A 61 -1.53 12.91 2.88
N SER A 62 -1.87 12.21 3.96
CA SER A 62 -0.98 11.24 4.61
C SER A 62 -0.73 10.01 3.73
N TYR A 63 -1.63 9.66 2.81
CA TYR A 63 -1.50 8.43 2.01
C TYR A 63 -0.34 8.45 1.01
N GLY A 64 0.07 9.63 0.54
CA GLY A 64 1.28 9.75 -0.27
C GLY A 64 2.51 9.26 0.52
N ARG A 65 2.66 9.72 1.77
CA ARG A 65 3.77 9.28 2.65
C ARG A 65 3.63 7.82 3.07
N LEU A 66 2.41 7.37 3.36
CA LEU A 66 2.16 5.97 3.71
C LEU A 66 2.59 5.04 2.58
N LEU A 67 2.16 5.30 1.34
CA LEU A 67 2.46 4.42 0.22
C LEU A 67 3.96 4.36 -0.08
N SER A 68 4.67 5.49 -0.02
CA SER A 68 6.14 5.51 -0.12
C SER A 68 6.79 4.70 0.99
N ARG A 69 6.31 4.83 2.24
CA ARG A 69 6.86 4.10 3.38
C ARG A 69 6.65 2.59 3.28
N LEU A 70 5.47 2.16 2.83
CA LEU A 70 5.20 0.73 2.59
C LEU A 70 6.11 0.17 1.49
N PHE A 71 6.37 0.95 0.43
CA PHE A 71 7.30 0.56 -0.62
C PHE A 71 8.73 0.40 -0.10
N GLU A 72 9.20 1.34 0.73
CA GLU A 72 10.51 1.25 1.40
C GLU A 72 10.60 0.02 2.31
N LEU A 73 9.62 -0.19 3.20
CA LEU A 73 9.57 -1.36 4.09
C LEU A 73 9.66 -2.67 3.31
N ARG A 74 8.96 -2.76 2.18
CA ARG A 74 9.01 -3.92 1.29
C ARG A 74 10.36 -4.06 0.60
N GLN A 75 10.97 -2.96 0.14
CA GLN A 75 12.29 -3.01 -0.51
C GLN A 75 13.37 -3.45 0.48
N SER A 76 13.43 -2.84 1.66
CA SER A 76 14.40 -3.22 2.69
C SER A 76 14.16 -4.65 3.18
N GLY A 77 12.91 -5.02 3.49
CA GLY A 77 12.59 -6.37 3.97
C GLY A 77 12.81 -7.50 2.95
N ASP A 78 12.76 -7.22 1.65
CA ASP A 78 12.95 -8.23 0.60
C ASP A 78 14.41 -8.32 0.11
N TYR A 79 15.20 -7.24 0.20
CA TYR A 79 16.48 -7.12 -0.51
C TYR A 79 17.67 -6.61 0.32
N ASP A 80 17.46 -6.12 1.54
CA ASP A 80 18.55 -5.70 2.42
C ASP A 80 18.88 -6.82 3.42
N ASP A 81 20.01 -7.50 3.20
CA ASP A 81 20.46 -8.65 3.99
C ASP A 81 20.66 -8.33 5.49
N LEU A 82 20.85 -7.05 5.84
CA LEU A 82 21.10 -6.61 7.21
C LEU A 82 19.85 -6.03 7.89
N TYR A 83 18.73 -5.94 7.18
CA TYR A 83 17.50 -5.34 7.67
C TYR A 83 16.51 -6.40 8.15
N ASP A 84 16.01 -6.20 9.36
CA ASP A 84 14.89 -6.96 9.91
C ASP A 84 13.88 -5.98 10.51
N ALA A 85 12.71 -5.89 9.89
CA ALA A 85 11.64 -5.04 10.37
C ALA A 85 11.20 -5.47 11.76
N THR A 86 10.84 -4.51 12.59
CA THR A 86 10.36 -4.77 13.95
C THR A 86 8.85 -4.60 14.07
N GLU A 87 8.27 -5.15 15.12
CA GLU A 87 6.86 -4.94 15.47
C GLU A 87 6.51 -3.46 15.58
N ASP A 88 7.30 -2.71 16.35
CA ASP A 88 7.11 -1.28 16.60
C ASP A 88 7.20 -0.43 15.32
N GLU A 89 8.01 -0.89 14.36
CA GLU A 89 8.11 -0.24 13.06
C GLU A 89 6.87 -0.50 12.20
N VAL A 90 6.30 -1.72 12.22
CA VAL A 90 5.24 -2.12 11.28
C VAL A 90 3.83 -1.88 11.81
N ILE A 91 3.59 -2.06 13.11
CA ILE A 91 2.27 -1.87 13.76
C ILE A 91 1.61 -0.51 13.43
N PRO A 92 2.33 0.63 13.44
CA PRO A 92 1.72 1.93 13.16
C PRO A 92 1.13 2.08 11.76
N TYR A 93 1.39 1.14 10.86
CA TYR A 93 0.90 1.14 9.48
C TYR A 93 -0.28 0.20 9.25
N ILE A 94 -0.64 -0.68 10.19
CA ILE A 94 -1.73 -1.67 10.02
C ILE A 94 -3.05 -0.97 9.70
N ASP A 95 -3.55 -0.17 10.65
CA ASP A 95 -4.85 0.49 10.51
C ASP A 95 -4.84 1.54 9.39
N LYS A 96 -3.72 2.23 9.21
CA LYS A 96 -3.54 3.22 8.14
C LYS A 96 -3.63 2.57 6.76
N THR A 97 -3.02 1.40 6.59
CA THR A 97 -3.07 0.64 5.34
C THR A 97 -4.50 0.16 5.06
N PHE A 98 -5.21 -0.32 6.08
CA PHE A 98 -6.61 -0.73 5.90
C PHE A 98 -7.52 0.43 5.55
N GLN A 99 -7.39 1.57 6.23
CA GLN A 99 -8.18 2.76 5.89
C GLN A 99 -7.87 3.25 4.47
N PHE A 100 -6.60 3.24 4.08
CA PHE A 100 -6.17 3.63 2.74
C PHE A 100 -6.79 2.73 1.65
N ILE A 101 -6.83 1.42 1.87
CA ILE A 101 -7.47 0.47 0.94
C ILE A 101 -8.98 0.76 0.82
N GLN A 102 -9.67 0.95 1.95
CA GLN A 102 -11.11 1.27 1.95
C GLN A 102 -11.41 2.59 1.26
N ASP A 103 -10.56 3.60 1.42
CA ASP A 103 -10.77 4.90 0.79
C ASP A 103 -10.53 4.85 -0.72
N MET A 104 -9.57 4.05 -1.19
CA MET A 104 -9.41 3.78 -2.62
C MET A 104 -10.60 2.99 -3.18
N GLU A 105 -11.09 1.99 -2.46
CA GLU A 105 -12.24 1.17 -2.88
C GLU A 105 -13.50 2.02 -3.10
N LYS A 106 -13.77 3.01 -2.23
CA LYS A 106 -14.89 3.96 -2.38
C LYS A 106 -14.81 4.80 -3.66
N LEU A 107 -13.63 4.95 -4.26
CA LEU A 107 -13.42 5.73 -5.47
C LEU A 107 -13.58 4.88 -6.74
N ILE A 108 -13.63 3.54 -6.63
CA ILE A 108 -13.84 2.63 -7.76
C ILE A 108 -15.33 2.58 -8.08
N VAL A 109 -15.66 2.73 -9.36
CA VAL A 109 -17.06 2.73 -9.84
C VAL A 109 -17.39 1.43 -10.58
N PHE A 110 -16.38 0.80 -11.19
CA PHE A 110 -16.49 -0.49 -11.83
C PHE A 110 -16.81 -1.57 -10.79
N LYS A 111 -18.08 -1.98 -10.75
CA LYS A 111 -18.48 -3.24 -10.14
C LYS A 111 -18.33 -4.29 -11.22
N GLY A 112 -17.33 -5.17 -11.07
CA GLY A 112 -17.24 -6.35 -11.93
C GLY A 112 -18.58 -7.08 -11.91
N GLU A 113 -19.04 -7.48 -13.09
CA GLU A 113 -20.25 -8.29 -13.27
C GLU A 113 -20.17 -9.60 -12.47
#